data_AF-A0A7W1PZN9-F1
#
_entry.id   AF-A0A7W1PZN9-F1
#
_cell.length_a   1.000
_cell.length_b   1.000
_cell.length_c   1.000
_cell.angle_alpha   90.00
_cell.angle_beta   90.00
_cell.angle_gamma   90.00
#
_symmetry.space_group_name_H-M   'P 1'
#
loop_
_entity.id
_entity.type
_entity.pdbx_description
1 polymer ?
#
loop_
_entity_poly.entity_id
_entity_poly.type
_entity_poly.pdbx_seq_one_letter_code
_entity_poly.pdbx_strand_id
1 'polypeptide(L)'
;MTEPLWRDLTHQQVWDQVHGGPGPYVSDSAASAWSSAQSALRQIDSDLDAAITKATGWTGTAADAARTGLTPLGGWAVDATGSAGHAAASLTEHQVQVAWVRANLPEPGPAPGIDPPIPLSDAGVDPAVLQDWTVTVGRNT
;
A
#
# COMPACT_ATOMS: atom_id res chain seq x y z
N MET A 1 -11.73 -15.07 9.43
CA MET A 1 -12.61 -13.90 9.28
C MET A 1 -12.18 -13.20 8.00
N THR A 2 -13.10 -12.80 7.13
CA THR A 2 -12.79 -12.10 5.87
C THR A 2 -12.88 -10.60 6.13
N GLU A 3 -11.81 -9.86 5.85
CA GLU A 3 -11.81 -8.40 5.91
C GLU A 3 -12.82 -7.83 4.89
N PRO A 4 -13.61 -6.79 5.24
CA PRO A 4 -14.54 -6.16 4.30
C PRO A 4 -13.78 -5.47 3.17
N LEU A 5 -14.33 -5.51 1.95
CA LEU A 5 -13.77 -4.75 0.84
C LEU A 5 -14.18 -3.28 0.95
N TRP A 6 -13.37 -2.37 0.40
CA TRP A 6 -13.69 -0.93 0.39
C TRP A 6 -15.08 -0.61 -0.17
N ARG A 7 -15.57 -1.39 -1.13
CA ARG A 7 -16.91 -1.26 -1.73
C ARG A 7 -18.06 -1.64 -0.79
N ASP A 8 -17.77 -2.36 0.29
CA ASP A 8 -18.75 -2.83 1.26
C ASP A 8 -18.86 -1.88 2.46
N LEU A 9 -18.04 -0.82 2.51
CA LEU A 9 -18.01 0.18 3.57
C LEU A 9 -18.74 1.46 3.14
N THR A 10 -19.46 2.06 4.08
CA THR A 10 -20.01 3.42 3.91
C THR A 10 -18.88 4.45 3.86
N HIS A 11 -19.11 5.60 3.22
CA HIS A 11 -18.13 6.70 3.20
C HIS A 11 -17.72 7.12 4.62
N GLN A 12 -18.67 7.18 5.56
CA GLN A 12 -18.36 7.44 6.97
C GLN A 12 -17.35 6.45 7.54
N GLN A 13 -17.57 5.14 7.33
CA GLN A 13 -16.66 4.10 7.82
C GLN A 13 -15.26 4.19 7.18
N VAL A 14 -15.19 4.47 5.88
CA VAL A 14 -13.92 4.68 5.17
C VAL A 14 -13.20 5.91 5.73
N TRP A 15 -13.91 7.01 5.95
CA TRP A 15 -13.35 8.24 6.50
C TRP A 15 -12.81 8.04 7.92
N ASP A 16 -13.57 7.37 8.78
CA ASP A 16 -13.17 7.04 10.14
C ASP A 16 -11.92 6.14 10.16
N GLN A 17 -11.85 5.12 9.29
CA GLN A 17 -10.66 4.25 9.18
C GLN A 17 -9.42 5.01 8.72
N VAL A 18 -9.56 5.86 7.69
CA VAL A 18 -8.46 6.64 7.13
C VAL A 18 -7.93 7.65 8.15
N HIS A 19 -8.81 8.33 8.88
CA HIS A 19 -8.43 9.40 9.81
C HIS A 19 -8.14 8.93 11.23
N GLY A 20 -8.68 7.80 11.68
CA GLY A 20 -8.51 7.29 13.04
C GLY A 20 -7.15 6.65 13.34
N GLY A 21 -6.37 6.30 12.32
CA GLY A 21 -5.07 5.64 12.49
C GLY A 21 -3.92 6.57 12.92
N PRO A 22 -2.76 6.01 13.34
CA PRO A 22 -1.60 6.71 13.91
C PRO A 22 -0.87 7.72 13.00
N GLY A 23 -1.32 7.90 11.76
CA GLY A 23 -0.76 8.88 10.84
C GLY A 23 0.16 8.28 9.77
N PRO A 24 0.46 9.07 8.73
CA PRO A 24 1.33 8.64 7.64
C PRO A 24 2.74 8.31 8.11
N TYR A 25 3.26 9.00 9.14
CA TYR A 25 4.65 8.86 9.60
C TYR A 25 4.90 7.67 10.55
N VAL A 26 3.90 6.80 10.79
CA VAL A 26 4.07 5.63 11.68
C VAL A 26 5.19 4.69 11.21
N SER A 27 5.52 4.70 9.92
CA SER A 27 6.58 3.89 9.31
C SER A 27 7.98 4.53 9.34
N ASP A 28 8.15 5.75 9.86
CA ASP A 28 9.43 6.50 9.77
C ASP A 28 10.58 5.74 10.43
N SER A 29 10.35 5.18 11.61
CA SER A 29 11.35 4.42 12.35
C SER A 29 11.76 3.15 11.60
N ALA A 30 10.79 2.48 10.96
CA ALA A 30 11.05 1.30 10.15
C ALA A 30 11.82 1.64 8.87
N ALA A 31 11.45 2.72 8.16
CA ALA A 31 12.16 3.18 6.97
C ALA A 31 13.62 3.55 7.31
N SER A 32 13.82 4.24 8.43
CA SER A 32 15.16 4.60 8.95
C SER A 32 15.99 3.37 9.32
N ALA A 33 15.37 2.35 9.92
CA ALA A 33 16.03 1.09 10.25
C ALA A 33 16.48 0.35 8.99
N TRP A 34 15.64 0.27 7.96
CA TRP A 34 15.99 -0.36 6.68
C TRP A 34 17.10 0.41 5.94
N SER A 35 17.07 1.75 5.96
CA SER A 35 18.15 2.57 5.41
C SER A 35 19.48 2.36 6.14
N SER A 36 19.43 2.20 7.46
CA SER A 36 20.61 1.89 8.29
C SER A 36 21.16 0.50 7.96
N ALA A 37 20.29 -0.50 7.81
CA ALA A 37 20.68 -1.85 7.40
C ALA A 37 21.33 -1.85 6.01
N GLN A 38 20.77 -1.11 5.06
CA GLN A 38 21.36 -0.94 3.73
C GLN A 38 22.78 -0.37 3.81
N SER A 39 22.98 0.66 4.62
CA SER A 39 24.30 1.28 4.81
C SER A 39 25.30 0.31 5.43
N ALA A 40 24.89 -0.46 6.43
CA ALA A 40 25.73 -1.48 7.05
C ALA A 40 26.13 -2.59 6.07
N LEU A 41 25.19 -3.06 5.25
CA LEU A 41 25.46 -4.10 4.25
C LEU A 41 26.41 -3.61 3.14
N ARG A 42 26.28 -2.35 2.69
CA ARG A 42 27.27 -1.74 1.78
C ARG A 42 28.67 -1.68 2.37
N GLN A 43 28.76 -1.37 3.66
CA GLN A 43 30.06 -1.33 4.33
C GLN A 43 30.70 -2.72 4.37
N ILE A 44 29.91 -3.75 4.71
CA ILE A 44 30.37 -5.14 4.73
C ILE A 44 30.86 -5.58 3.34
N ASP A 45 30.10 -5.26 2.28
CA ASP A 45 30.47 -5.56 0.89
C ASP A 45 31.81 -4.90 0.51
N SER A 46 31.95 -3.60 0.80
CA SER A 46 33.20 -2.86 0.56
C SER A 46 34.39 -3.43 1.34
N ASP A 47 34.17 -3.87 2.58
CA ASP A 47 35.24 -4.43 3.42
C ASP A 47 35.67 -5.81 2.91
N LEU A 48 34.73 -6.63 2.42
CA LEU A 48 35.01 -7.91 1.79
C LEU A 48 35.84 -7.73 0.51
N ASP A 49 35.42 -6.84 -0.38
CA ASP A 49 36.15 -6.54 -1.63
C ASP A 49 37.56 -6.01 -1.37
N ALA A 50 37.71 -5.12 -0.38
CA ALA A 50 39.00 -4.61 0.03
C ALA A 50 39.91 -5.72 0.60
N ALA A 51 39.36 -6.64 1.39
CA ALA A 51 40.11 -7.76 1.94
C ALA A 51 40.58 -8.72 0.83
N ILE A 52 39.70 -9.06 -0.12
CA ILE A 52 40.03 -9.90 -1.27
C ILE A 52 41.13 -9.27 -2.12
N THR A 53 41.03 -7.96 -2.38
CA THR A 53 42.02 -7.21 -3.16
C THR A 53 43.40 -7.19 -2.48
N LYS A 54 43.44 -6.98 -1.16
CA LYS A 54 44.69 -7.02 -0.37
C LYS A 54 45.34 -8.41 -0.38
N ALA A 55 44.55 -9.47 -0.54
CA ALA A 55 45.01 -10.86 -0.56
C ALA A 55 45.51 -11.33 -1.95
N THR A 56 45.74 -10.43 -2.90
CA THR A 56 46.23 -10.75 -4.26
C THR A 56 47.57 -11.50 -4.29
N GLY A 57 48.45 -11.27 -3.31
CA GLY A 57 49.70 -12.01 -3.15
C GLY A 57 49.56 -13.38 -2.48
N TRP A 58 48.40 -13.71 -1.91
CA TRP A 58 48.17 -14.98 -1.24
C TRP A 58 47.71 -16.05 -2.24
N THR A 59 48.49 -17.13 -2.36
CA THR A 59 48.26 -18.21 -3.32
C THR A 59 48.26 -19.59 -2.66
N GLY A 60 47.79 -20.60 -3.40
CA GLY A 60 47.69 -21.99 -2.95
C GLY A 60 46.27 -22.38 -2.52
N THR A 61 46.10 -23.65 -2.17
CA THR A 61 44.78 -24.27 -1.93
C THR A 61 43.93 -23.56 -0.89
N ALA A 62 44.55 -23.01 0.16
CA ALA A 62 43.83 -22.26 1.20
C ALA A 62 43.30 -20.92 0.66
N ALA A 63 44.05 -20.24 -0.21
CA ALA A 63 43.63 -18.99 -0.83
C ALA A 63 42.47 -19.24 -1.82
N ASP A 64 42.52 -20.35 -2.56
CA ASP A 64 41.46 -20.74 -3.49
C ASP A 64 40.17 -21.09 -2.75
N ALA A 65 40.26 -21.87 -1.67
CA ALA A 65 39.11 -22.19 -0.83
C ALA A 65 38.47 -20.95 -0.20
N ALA A 66 39.28 -19.97 0.23
CA ALA A 66 38.77 -18.71 0.75
C ALA A 66 38.01 -17.91 -0.33
N ARG A 67 38.56 -17.78 -1.55
CA ARG A 67 37.88 -17.08 -2.65
C ARG A 67 36.56 -17.77 -3.01
N THR A 68 36.56 -19.10 -3.13
CA THR A 68 35.35 -19.88 -3.41
C THR A 68 34.28 -19.69 -2.33
N GLY A 69 34.68 -19.61 -1.05
CA GLY A 69 33.74 -19.39 0.06
C GLY A 69 33.19 -17.96 0.14
N LEU A 70 33.99 -16.96 -0.25
CA LEU A 70 33.61 -15.54 -0.14
C LEU A 70 32.76 -15.04 -1.31
N THR A 71 32.90 -15.61 -2.51
CA THR A 71 32.11 -15.17 -3.69
C THR A 71 30.59 -15.22 -3.46
N PRO A 72 30.00 -16.32 -2.92
CA PRO A 72 28.56 -16.34 -2.63
C PRO A 72 28.13 -15.33 -1.57
N LEU A 73 29.01 -15.03 -0.60
CA LEU A 73 28.74 -14.05 0.45
C LEU A 73 28.70 -12.63 -0.10
N GLY A 74 29.61 -12.27 -1.01
CA GLY A 74 29.56 -10.98 -1.72
C GLY A 74 28.27 -10.82 -2.51
N GLY A 75 27.87 -11.87 -3.27
CA GLY A 75 26.58 -11.87 -3.97
C GLY A 75 25.39 -11.64 -3.04
N TRP A 76 25.35 -12.35 -1.90
CA TRP A 76 24.30 -12.14 -0.89
C TRP A 76 24.31 -10.72 -0.32
N ALA A 77 25.48 -10.13 -0.06
CA ALA A 77 25.58 -8.78 0.50
C ALA A 77 25.03 -7.71 -0.46
N VAL A 78 25.29 -7.86 -1.76
CA VAL A 78 24.71 -7.01 -2.82
C VAL A 78 23.19 -7.14 -2.85
N ASP A 79 22.66 -8.36 -2.87
CA ASP A 79 21.22 -8.62 -2.92
C ASP A 79 20.50 -8.09 -1.67
N ALA A 80 21.09 -8.31 -0.49
CA ALA A 80 20.58 -7.81 0.78
C ALA A 80 20.57 -6.28 0.83
N THR A 81 21.62 -5.64 0.30
CA THR A 81 21.72 -4.17 0.18
C THR A 81 20.58 -3.62 -0.69
N GLY A 82 20.32 -4.25 -1.84
CA GLY A 82 19.22 -3.88 -2.72
C GLY A 82 17.87 -4.02 -2.02
N SER A 83 17.64 -5.17 -1.38
CA SER A 83 16.40 -5.48 -0.68
C SER A 83 16.09 -4.50 0.46
N ALA A 84 17.10 -4.16 1.27
CA ALA A 84 16.95 -3.17 2.34
C ALA A 84 16.63 -1.77 1.79
N GLY A 85 17.25 -1.39 0.66
CA GLY A 85 16.92 -0.14 -0.04
C GLY A 85 15.48 -0.09 -0.54
N HIS A 86 15.02 -1.18 -1.15
CA HIS A 86 13.64 -1.30 -1.61
C HIS A 86 12.65 -1.20 -0.44
N ALA A 87 12.91 -1.89 0.67
CA ALA A 87 12.07 -1.81 1.86
C ALA A 87 11.95 -0.38 2.40
N ALA A 88 13.08 0.34 2.52
CA ALA A 88 13.07 1.74 2.95
C ALA A 88 12.27 2.63 1.99
N ALA A 89 12.49 2.50 0.68
CA ALA A 89 11.79 3.28 -0.33
C ALA A 89 10.28 3.02 -0.35
N SER A 90 9.86 1.76 -0.29
CA SER A 90 8.44 1.39 -0.26
C SER A 90 7.74 1.90 0.98
N LEU A 91 8.40 1.88 2.14
CA LEU A 91 7.84 2.45 3.35
C LEU A 91 7.64 3.97 3.18
N THR A 92 8.64 4.70 2.70
CA THR A 92 8.51 6.14 2.43
C THR A 92 7.38 6.44 1.43
N GLU A 93 7.27 5.65 0.36
CA GLU A 93 6.18 5.80 -0.60
C GLU A 93 4.80 5.58 0.03
N HIS A 94 4.64 4.55 0.86
CA HIS A 94 3.39 4.31 1.59
C HIS A 94 3.01 5.50 2.48
N GLN A 95 3.97 6.19 3.10
CA GLN A 95 3.69 7.37 3.90
C GLN A 95 3.08 8.49 3.05
N VAL A 96 3.65 8.74 1.87
CA VAL A 96 3.15 9.73 0.92
C VAL A 96 1.73 9.36 0.46
N GLN A 97 1.49 8.08 0.16
CA GLN A 97 0.16 7.63 -0.25
C GLN A 97 -0.88 7.79 0.87
N VAL A 98 -0.55 7.41 2.10
CA VAL A 98 -1.45 7.59 3.26
C VAL A 98 -1.73 9.07 3.51
N ALA A 99 -0.70 9.93 3.43
CA ALA A 99 -0.86 11.37 3.57
C ALA A 99 -1.76 11.94 2.47
N TRP A 100 -1.57 11.50 1.23
CA TRP A 100 -2.39 11.91 0.09
C TRP A 100 -3.85 11.49 0.25
N VAL A 101 -4.12 10.23 0.62
CA VAL A 101 -5.49 9.74 0.82
C VAL A 101 -6.18 10.54 1.92
N ARG A 102 -5.52 10.77 3.05
CA ARG A 102 -6.08 11.59 4.15
C ARG A 102 -6.40 13.02 3.71
N ALA A 103 -5.51 13.65 2.96
CA ALA A 103 -5.70 15.04 2.52
C ALA A 103 -6.80 15.18 1.45
N ASN A 104 -7.06 14.14 0.66
CA ASN A 104 -7.97 14.21 -0.48
C ASN A 104 -9.29 13.47 -0.26
N LEU A 105 -9.48 12.77 0.86
CA LEU A 105 -10.73 12.12 1.19
C LEU A 105 -11.72 13.15 1.75
N PRO A 106 -12.83 13.47 1.06
CA PRO A 106 -13.79 14.46 1.54
C PRO A 106 -14.42 14.02 2.86
N GLU A 107 -14.78 14.99 3.70
CA GLU A 107 -15.64 14.73 4.85
C GLU A 107 -16.96 14.11 4.38
N PRO A 108 -17.47 13.09 5.08
CA PRO A 108 -18.78 12.52 4.78
C PRO A 108 -19.83 13.62 4.93
N GLY A 109 -20.63 13.83 3.88
CA GLY A 109 -21.83 14.65 4.01
C GLY A 109 -22.82 14.02 5.00
N PRO A 110 -23.86 14.75 5.44
CA PRO A 110 -24.95 14.11 6.16
C PRO A 110 -25.40 12.90 5.35
N ALA A 111 -25.44 11.73 6.00
CA ALA A 111 -25.94 10.51 5.37
C ALA A 111 -27.24 10.86 4.64
N PRO A 112 -27.47 10.37 3.41
CA PRO A 112 -28.77 10.52 2.78
C PRO A 112 -29.76 10.07 3.85
N GLY A 113 -30.60 11.00 4.32
CA GLY A 113 -31.70 10.62 5.17
C GLY A 113 -32.40 9.52 4.40
N ILE A 114 -32.59 8.36 5.02
CA ILE A 114 -33.70 7.53 4.59
C ILE A 114 -34.89 8.46 4.82
N ASP A 115 -35.34 9.18 3.79
CA ASP A 115 -36.68 9.71 3.81
C ASP A 115 -37.52 8.48 4.16
N PRO A 116 -38.27 8.50 5.29
CA PRO A 116 -39.20 7.41 5.54
C PRO A 116 -40.02 7.25 4.28
N PRO A 117 -40.25 6.02 3.77
CA PRO A 117 -40.96 5.82 2.52
C PRO A 117 -42.21 6.67 2.58
N ILE A 118 -42.29 7.69 1.71
CA ILE A 118 -43.45 8.56 1.63
C ILE A 118 -44.62 7.60 1.47
N PRO A 119 -45.59 7.55 2.40
CA PRO A 119 -46.73 6.69 2.20
C PRO A 119 -47.36 7.14 0.89
N LEU A 120 -47.62 6.20 -0.03
CA LEU A 120 -48.15 6.49 -1.37
C LEU A 120 -49.48 7.28 -1.33
N SER A 121 -50.10 7.41 -0.16
CA SER A 121 -51.27 8.24 0.11
C SER A 121 -51.01 9.75 0.06
N ASP A 122 -49.76 10.21 0.25
CA ASP A 122 -49.44 11.65 0.33
C ASP A 122 -48.70 12.18 -0.91
N ALA A 123 -48.40 11.32 -1.88
CA ALA A 123 -47.65 11.71 -3.08
C ALA A 123 -48.45 12.58 -4.07
N GLY A 124 -49.73 12.87 -3.80
CA GLY A 124 -50.55 13.76 -4.65
C GLY A 124 -50.62 13.32 -6.12
N VAL A 125 -50.37 12.04 -6.41
CA VAL A 125 -50.41 11.50 -7.77
C VAL A 125 -51.86 11.21 -8.10
N ASP A 126 -52.42 11.98 -9.03
CA ASP A 126 -53.74 11.70 -9.60
C ASP A 126 -53.73 10.29 -10.22
N PRO A 127 -54.59 9.36 -9.76
CA PRO A 127 -54.65 8.00 -10.29
C PRO A 127 -54.99 7.95 -11.80
N ALA A 128 -55.48 9.04 -12.40
CA ALA A 128 -55.65 9.15 -13.85
C ALA A 128 -54.32 9.11 -14.63
N VAL A 129 -53.23 9.62 -14.04
CA VAL A 129 -51.88 9.61 -14.66
C VAL A 129 -51.31 8.19 -14.75
N LEU A 130 -51.75 7.28 -13.87
CA LEU A 130 -51.30 5.89 -13.85
C LEU A 130 -52.07 4.96 -14.80
N GLN A 131 -53.07 5.45 -15.53
CA GLN A 131 -53.78 4.63 -16.55
C GLN A 131 -53.34 4.90 -18.00
N ASP A 132 -52.57 5.96 -18.24
CA ASP A 132 -52.12 6.33 -19.60
C ASP A 132 -50.82 5.60 -20.03
N TRP A 133 -49.98 5.19 -19.08
CA TRP A 133 -48.71 4.53 -19.39
C TRP A 133 -48.83 3.04 -19.78
N THR A 134 -49.98 2.40 -19.54
CA THR A 134 -50.22 1.00 -19.92
C THR A 134 -50.74 0.82 -21.34
N VAL A 135 -51.07 1.91 -22.06
CA VAL A 135 -51.51 1.86 -23.47
C VAL A 135 -50.33 1.99 -24.45
N THR A 136 -49.21 2.61 -24.06
CA THR A 136 -48.13 2.98 -25.00
C THR A 136 -46.98 1.96 -25.11
N VAL A 137 -46.83 1.00 -24.18
CA VAL A 137 -45.76 -0.03 -24.24
C VAL A 137 -46.27 -1.40 -24.73
N GLY A 138 -47.39 -1.41 -25.48
CA GLY A 138 -48.02 -2.61 -26.03
C GLY A 138 -48.05 -2.71 -27.56
N ARG A 139 -47.35 -1.84 -28.30
CA ARG A 139 -47.21 -1.93 -29.77
C ARG A 139 -45.84 -1.48 -30.24
N ASN A 140 -44.91 -2.42 -30.33
CA ASN A 140 -43.90 -2.49 -31.39
C ASN A 140 -43.19 -3.85 -31.30
N THR A 141 -43.88 -4.86 -31.84
CA THR A 141 -43.24 -5.98 -32.56
C THR A 141 -43.25 -5.64 -34.04
#